data_AF-A0A955AYL4-F1
#
_entry.id   AF-A0A955AYL4-F1
#
_cell.length_a   1.000
_cell.length_b   1.000
_cell.length_c   1.000
_cell.angle_alpha   90.00
_cell.angle_beta   90.00
_cell.angle_gamma   90.00
#
_symmetry.space_group_name_H-M   'P 1'
#
loop_
_entity.id
_entity.type
_entity.pdbx_description
1 polymer ?
#
loop_
_entity_poly.entity_id
_entity_poly.type
_entity_poly.pdbx_seq_one_letter_code
_entity_poly.pdbx_strand_id
1 'polypeptide(L)'
;MKFDSLLCFPSCAAMVRVPRAVVVLFALLVSLELRAADDGVSIDDALKAGETIYRQKCAMCHGAEGEGVAEHYGKPLAGDRTVKDLAQVITDTMPEEDP
;
A
#
# COMPACT_ATOMS: atom_id res chain seq x y z
N MET A 1 -17.39 -20.87 -0.04
CA MET A 1 -15.96 -21.19 0.15
C MET A 1 -15.67 -22.57 -0.41
N LYS A 2 -14.91 -22.63 -1.50
CA LYS A 2 -13.99 -23.70 -1.92
C LYS A 2 -13.52 -23.33 -3.33
N PHE A 3 -12.48 -22.51 -3.39
CA PHE A 3 -11.67 -22.36 -4.59
C PHE A 3 -10.64 -23.49 -4.49
N ASP A 4 -11.02 -24.64 -5.04
CA ASP A 4 -10.11 -25.74 -5.33
C ASP A 4 -9.12 -25.25 -6.38
N SER A 5 -8.03 -24.66 -5.88
CA SER A 5 -6.91 -24.14 -6.65
C SER A 5 -6.16 -25.33 -7.25
N LEU A 6 -6.69 -25.77 -8.38
CA LEU A 6 -6.02 -26.53 -9.41
C LEU A 6 -4.80 -25.73 -9.89
N LEU A 7 -3.68 -25.88 -9.20
CA LEU A 7 -2.37 -25.71 -9.81
C LEU A 7 -1.96 -27.04 -10.45
N CYS A 8 -2.14 -27.07 -11.76
CA CYS A 8 -1.57 -28.01 -12.70
C CYS A 8 -0.04 -28.00 -12.59
N PHE A 9 0.54 -29.01 -11.93
CA PHE A 9 1.95 -29.38 -12.07
C PHE A 9 2.02 -30.71 -12.82
N PRO A 10 2.33 -30.73 -14.13
CA PRO A 10 2.47 -31.96 -14.88
C PRO A 10 3.94 -32.34 -14.98
N SER A 11 4.52 -32.96 -13.94
CA SER A 11 5.66 -33.88 -14.06
C SER A 11 6.21 -34.28 -12.70
N CYS A 12 6.56 -35.57 -12.58
CA CYS A 12 7.12 -36.25 -11.41
C CYS A 12 6.15 -36.55 -10.26
N ALA A 13 5.53 -37.73 -10.39
CA ALA A 13 4.94 -38.51 -9.33
C ALA A 13 5.97 -38.92 -8.26
N ALA A 14 6.35 -37.98 -7.42
CA ALA A 14 6.96 -38.27 -6.13
C ALA A 14 6.22 -37.44 -5.07
N MET A 15 5.14 -38.02 -4.53
CA MET A 15 4.66 -37.63 -3.21
C MET A 15 5.73 -38.05 -2.20
N VAL A 16 6.83 -37.30 -2.13
CA VAL A 16 7.85 -37.51 -1.10
C VAL A 16 7.15 -37.17 0.21
N ARG A 17 6.96 -38.17 1.07
CA ARG A 17 6.42 -37.95 2.41
C ARG A 17 7.44 -37.16 3.20
N VAL A 18 7.31 -35.83 3.14
CA VAL A 18 8.13 -34.93 3.93
C VAL A 18 7.87 -35.28 5.40
N PRO A 19 8.88 -35.77 6.14
CA PRO A 19 8.66 -36.19 7.53
C PRO A 19 8.15 -34.98 8.31
N ARG A 20 7.25 -35.21 9.28
CA ARG A 20 6.65 -34.13 10.08
C ARG A 20 7.73 -33.21 10.68
N ALA A 21 8.90 -33.74 10.99
CA ALA A 21 10.07 -32.99 11.43
C ALA A 21 10.53 -31.92 10.42
N VAL A 22 10.56 -32.21 9.11
CA VAL A 22 10.98 -31.25 8.07
C VAL A 22 9.94 -30.16 7.85
N VAL A 23 8.64 -30.48 7.93
CA VAL A 23 7.57 -29.46 7.90
C VAL A 23 7.65 -28.53 9.11
N VAL A 24 7.89 -29.09 10.30
CA VAL A 24 8.04 -28.33 11.55
C VAL A 24 9.32 -27.48 11.53
N LEU A 25 10.43 -28.01 11.02
CA LEU A 25 11.69 -27.27 10.91
C LEU A 25 11.58 -26.12 9.91
N PHE A 26 10.93 -26.34 8.76
CA PHE A 26 10.66 -25.28 7.78
C PHE A 26 9.73 -24.21 8.35
N ALA A 27 8.67 -24.61 9.06
CA ALA A 27 7.78 -23.67 9.74
C ALA A 27 8.50 -22.88 10.86
N LEU A 28 9.40 -23.51 11.62
CA LEU A 28 10.22 -22.85 12.64
C LEU A 28 11.22 -21.86 12.04
N LEU A 29 11.85 -22.21 10.91
CA LEU A 29 12.76 -21.32 10.18
C LEU A 29 12.01 -20.12 9.58
N VAL A 30 10.85 -20.34 8.96
CA VAL A 30 9.97 -19.25 8.48
C VAL A 30 9.49 -18.37 9.64
N SER A 31 9.15 -18.97 10.79
CA SER A 31 8.74 -18.22 11.99
C SER A 31 9.89 -17.41 12.62
N LEU A 32 11.15 -17.83 12.41
CA LEU A 32 12.34 -17.12 12.88
C LEU A 32 12.66 -15.90 12.00
N GLU A 33 12.41 -15.99 10.70
CA GLU A 33 12.60 -14.90 9.73
C GLU A 33 11.48 -13.83 9.80
N LEU A 34 10.27 -14.18 10.24
CA LEU A 34 9.10 -13.28 10.27
C LEU A 34 9.08 -12.28 11.46
N ARG A 35 10.22 -12.05 12.12
CA ARG A 35 10.34 -11.15 13.29
C ARG A 35 10.88 -9.75 12.93
N ALA A 36 11.11 -9.45 11.65
CA ALA A 36 11.68 -8.17 11.22
C ALA A 36 10.97 -7.64 9.97
N ALA A 37 9.78 -7.05 10.16
CA ALA A 37 9.19 -6.11 9.21
C ALA A 37 8.14 -5.28 9.96
N ASP A 38 8.57 -4.53 10.97
CA ASP A 38 7.88 -3.30 11.31
C ASP A 38 8.63 -2.22 10.53
N ASP A 39 8.16 -1.90 9.33
CA ASP A 39 8.52 -0.66 8.65
C ASP A 39 7.89 0.47 9.50
N GLY A 40 8.49 0.71 10.66
CA GLY A 40 8.03 1.62 11.70
C GLY A 40 8.25 3.06 11.28
N VAL A 41 7.61 3.47 10.19
CA VAL A 41 7.44 4.88 9.88
C VAL A 41 6.48 5.43 10.93
N SER A 42 6.98 6.36 11.74
CA SER A 42 6.13 7.05 12.68
C SER A 42 5.06 7.85 11.92
N ILE A 43 3.86 7.94 12.49
CA ILE A 43 2.78 8.73 11.89
C ILE A 43 3.22 10.19 11.71
N ASP A 44 3.99 10.73 12.65
CA ASP A 44 4.54 12.09 12.57
C ASP A 44 5.47 12.28 11.35
N ASP A 45 6.32 11.30 11.06
CA ASP A 45 7.21 11.37 9.90
C ASP A 45 6.43 11.23 8.59
N ALA A 46 5.41 10.37 8.56
CA ALA A 46 4.51 10.26 7.41
C ALA A 46 3.74 11.58 7.16
N LEU A 47 3.28 12.25 8.21
CA LEU A 47 2.59 13.54 8.11
C LEU A 47 3.53 14.64 7.59
N LYS A 48 4.77 14.73 8.09
CA LYS A 48 5.77 15.70 7.59
C LYS A 48 6.13 15.45 6.12
N ALA A 49 6.25 14.19 5.73
CA ALA A 49 6.49 13.82 4.33
C ALA A 49 5.31 14.23 3.44
N GLY A 50 4.08 13.92 3.87
CA GLY A 50 2.85 14.31 3.16
C GLY A 50 2.71 15.83 3.02
N GLU A 51 2.99 16.59 4.08
CA GLU A 51 2.96 18.06 4.06
C GLU A 51 3.98 18.64 3.07
N THR A 52 5.17 18.05 3.01
CA THR A 52 6.21 18.47 2.05
C THR A 52 5.78 18.22 0.60
N ILE A 53 5.21 17.04 0.32
CA ILE A 53 4.67 16.70 -1.00
C ILE A 53 3.53 17.65 -1.38
N TYR A 54 2.61 17.91 -0.46
CA TYR A 54 1.47 18.80 -0.70
C TYR A 54 1.94 20.20 -1.11
N ARG A 55 2.91 20.78 -0.37
CA ARG A 55 3.48 22.09 -0.69
C ARG A 55 4.17 22.14 -2.06
N GLN A 56 4.85 21.06 -2.44
CA GLN A 56 5.64 21.01 -3.67
C GLN A 56 4.79 20.76 -4.92
N LYS A 57 3.70 19.98 -4.80
CA LYS A 57 2.99 19.42 -5.95
C LYS A 57 1.51 19.79 -6.01
N CYS A 58 0.87 20.06 -4.88
CA CYS A 58 -0.59 20.22 -4.81
C CYS A 58 -1.01 21.69 -4.57
N ALA A 59 -0.27 22.40 -3.72
CA ALA A 59 -0.65 23.71 -3.22
C ALA A 59 -0.82 24.78 -4.31
N MET A 60 -0.13 24.65 -5.45
CA MET A 60 -0.25 25.59 -6.56
C MET A 60 -1.66 25.63 -7.18
N CYS A 61 -2.38 24.50 -7.17
CA CYS A 61 -3.71 24.38 -7.75
C CYS A 61 -4.83 24.25 -6.70
N HIS A 62 -4.52 23.81 -5.49
CA HIS A 62 -5.49 23.57 -4.42
C HIS A 62 -5.42 24.57 -3.26
N GLY A 63 -4.48 25.53 -3.30
CA GLY A 63 -4.26 26.49 -2.22
C GLY A 63 -3.29 25.97 -1.16
N ALA A 64 -2.75 26.89 -0.37
CA ALA A 64 -1.67 26.58 0.59
C ALA A 64 -2.13 25.64 1.72
N GLU A 65 -3.42 25.71 2.06
CA GLU A 65 -4.07 24.93 3.12
C GLU A 65 -5.17 24.00 2.59
N GLY A 66 -5.30 23.88 1.25
CA GLY A 66 -6.36 23.09 0.63
C GLY A 66 -7.72 23.81 0.61
N GLU A 67 -7.71 25.12 0.74
CA GLU A 67 -8.89 25.99 0.70
C GLU A 67 -9.57 26.02 -0.68
N GLY A 68 -8.85 25.63 -1.72
CA GLY A 68 -9.27 25.76 -3.11
C GLY A 68 -9.06 27.18 -3.65
N VAL A 69 -8.70 27.29 -4.92
CA VAL A 69 -8.51 28.59 -5.60
C VAL A 69 -9.46 28.70 -6.79
N ALA A 70 -10.11 29.85 -6.93
CA ALA A 70 -11.14 30.06 -7.95
C ALA A 70 -10.63 29.86 -9.39
N GLU A 71 -9.34 30.11 -9.62
CA GLU A 71 -8.68 29.98 -10.93
C GLU A 71 -8.47 28.52 -11.37
N HIS A 72 -8.46 27.57 -10.43
CA HIS A 72 -8.21 26.16 -10.68
C HIS A 72 -9.33 25.30 -10.08
N TYR A 73 -9.15 24.87 -8.83
CA TYR A 73 -10.11 24.06 -8.10
C TYR A 73 -10.69 24.87 -6.95
N GLY A 74 -11.78 25.57 -7.19
CA GLY A 74 -12.42 26.46 -6.20
C GLY A 74 -13.14 25.78 -5.05
N LYS A 75 -13.07 24.44 -4.94
CA LYS A 75 -13.68 23.69 -3.84
C LYS A 75 -12.58 23.30 -2.83
N PRO A 76 -12.82 23.49 -1.52
CA PRO A 76 -11.86 23.09 -0.50
C PRO A 76 -11.71 21.57 -0.46
N LEU A 77 -10.50 21.10 -0.16
CA LEU A 77 -10.14 19.70 0.09
C LEU A 77 -10.58 19.28 1.50
N ALA A 78 -11.87 19.38 1.79
CA ALA A 78 -12.48 18.99 3.06
C ALA A 78 -13.50 17.86 2.83
N GLY A 79 -13.53 16.88 3.72
CA GLY A 79 -14.45 15.75 3.65
C GLY A 79 -14.18 14.66 4.69
N ASP A 80 -14.90 13.56 4.57
CA ASP A 80 -14.98 12.45 5.53
C ASP A 80 -14.49 11.11 4.96
N ARG A 81 -13.86 11.13 3.77
CA ARG A 81 -13.27 9.93 3.15
C ARG A 81 -12.23 9.29 4.07
N THR A 82 -12.15 7.97 4.03
CA THR A 82 -11.06 7.25 4.72
C THR A 82 -9.72 7.60 4.06
N VAL A 83 -8.62 7.49 4.83
CA VAL A 83 -7.26 7.73 4.29
C VAL A 83 -6.98 6.86 3.07
N LYS A 84 -7.47 5.62 3.08
CA LYS A 84 -7.33 4.68 1.96
C LYS A 84 -8.07 5.17 0.71
N ASP A 85 -9.34 5.55 0.86
CA ASP A 85 -10.15 6.01 -0.27
C ASP A 85 -9.64 7.35 -0.81
N LEU A 86 -9.17 8.23 0.07
CA LEU A 86 -8.55 9.49 -0.32
C LEU A 86 -7.27 9.25 -1.11
N ALA A 87 -6.38 8.36 -0.64
CA ALA A 87 -5.16 8.01 -1.35
C ALA A 87 -5.46 7.47 -2.76
N GLN A 88 -6.46 6.61 -2.88
CA GLN A 88 -6.90 6.11 -4.18
C GLN A 88 -7.36 7.23 -5.12
N VAL A 89 -8.20 8.15 -4.63
CA VAL A 89 -8.66 9.30 -5.44
C VAL A 89 -7.50 10.17 -5.89
N ILE A 90 -6.53 10.44 -5.01
CA ILE A 90 -5.34 11.22 -5.35
C ILE A 90 -4.57 10.51 -6.47
N THR A 91 -4.31 9.20 -6.34
CA THR A 91 -3.63 8.41 -7.38
C THR A 91 -4.37 8.42 -8.72
N ASP A 92 -5.69 8.30 -8.70
CA ASP A 92 -6.49 8.16 -9.92
C ASP A 92 -6.71 9.49 -10.64
N THR A 93 -6.77 10.61 -9.91
CA THR A 93 -7.16 11.93 -10.45
C THR A 93 -6.02 12.94 -10.53
N MET A 94 -4.88 12.67 -9.89
CA MET A 94 -3.67 13.50 -9.95
C MET A 94 -2.47 12.71 -10.48
N PRO A 95 -2.55 12.14 -11.70
CA PRO A 95 -1.38 11.53 -12.34
C PRO A 95 -0.37 12.63 -12.71
N GLU A 96 0.91 12.41 -12.43
CA GLU A 96 1.97 13.32 -12.90
C GLU A 96 2.43 13.02 -14.34
N GLU A 97 1.81 12.05 -15.02
CA GLU A 97 2.29 11.55 -16.31
C GLU A 97 1.13 11.38 -17.32
N ASP A 98 1.08 12.27 -18.31
CA ASP A 98 0.80 11.93 -19.71
C ASP A 98 2.16 12.14 -20.42
N PRO A 99 2.76 11.13 -21.08
CA PRO A 99 4.05 11.29 -21.76
C PRO A 99 4.06 12.39 -22.83
#